data_AF-A0A8J3XFE7-F1
#
_entry.id   AF-A0A8J3XFE7-F1
#
_cell.length_a   1.000
_cell.length_b   1.000
_cell.length_c   1.000
_cell.angle_alpha   90.00
_cell.angle_beta   90.00
_cell.angle_gamma   90.00
#
_symmetry.space_group_name_H-M   'P 1'
#
loop_
_entity.id
_entity.type
_entity.pdbx_description
1 polymer ?
#
loop_
_entity_poly.entity_id
_entity_poly.type
_entity_poly.pdbx_seq_one_letter_code
_entity_poly.pdbx_strand_id
1 'polypeptide(L)'
;MLAHDPHTAGPGRHRALHAHFLEVRRKAKGPVAVVDAHTMFVNSAAAGLLTSADSTLLWEWAKRRLSTGPALRDARLTLPSGTLTGRCEGVYDDGVLAAAVIWLVGRPIEAGPTWSRLTDSERTVAEHVARGLTNRETAALLFISPHTVDYHLRQVFRKFQVRSRVELARLMAIQAG
;
A
#
# COMPACT_ATOMS: atom_id res chain seq x y z
N MET A 1 -12.54 14.43 35.45
CA MET A 1 -11.25 14.25 34.76
C MET A 1 -11.43 13.08 33.80
N LEU A 2 -11.97 13.34 32.62
CA LEU A 2 -12.24 12.30 31.62
C LEU A 2 -11.10 12.33 30.60
N ALA A 3 -10.48 11.18 30.39
CA ALA A 3 -9.42 10.97 29.42
C ALA A 3 -9.91 11.34 28.02
N HIS A 4 -9.18 12.21 27.35
CA HIS A 4 -9.41 12.54 25.96
C HIS A 4 -9.00 11.33 25.11
N ASP A 5 -9.98 10.63 24.58
CA ASP A 5 -9.77 9.54 23.63
C ASP A 5 -9.22 10.14 22.31
N PRO A 6 -8.02 9.76 21.82
CA PRO A 6 -7.38 10.38 20.66
C PRO A 6 -7.90 9.86 19.31
N HIS A 7 -8.93 9.01 19.26
CA HIS A 7 -9.36 8.32 18.04
C HIS A 7 -10.50 8.95 17.23
N THR A 8 -11.07 10.08 17.63
CA THR A 8 -12.07 10.81 16.83
C THR A 8 -11.45 12.01 16.12
N ALA A 9 -10.70 11.76 15.04
CA ALA A 9 -10.39 12.80 14.08
C ALA A 9 -11.70 13.30 13.44
N GLY A 10 -12.25 14.40 13.97
CA GLY A 10 -13.46 15.02 13.44
C GLY A 10 -13.32 15.46 11.98
N PRO A 11 -14.43 15.67 11.25
CA PRO A 11 -14.44 16.00 9.81
C PRO A 11 -13.61 17.24 9.43
N GLY A 12 -13.33 18.14 10.39
CA GLY A 12 -12.45 19.30 10.20
C GLY A 12 -10.98 18.94 9.94
N ARG A 13 -10.46 17.90 10.61
CA ARG A 13 -9.05 17.47 10.48
C ARG A 13 -8.77 16.88 9.10
N HIS A 14 -9.70 16.08 8.57
CA HIS A 14 -9.61 15.51 7.23
C HIS A 14 -9.62 16.60 6.14
N ARG A 15 -10.42 17.66 6.33
CA ARG A 15 -10.50 18.80 5.40
C ARG A 15 -9.23 19.64 5.39
N ALA A 16 -8.65 19.92 6.56
CA ALA A 16 -7.40 20.66 6.69
C ALA A 16 -6.23 19.91 6.03
N LEU A 17 -6.14 18.60 6.26
CA LEU A 17 -5.12 17.75 5.66
C LEU A 17 -5.27 17.64 4.14
N HIS A 18 -6.50 17.55 3.64
CA HIS A 18 -6.79 17.59 2.22
C HIS A 18 -6.43 18.94 1.58
N ALA A 19 -6.71 20.07 2.24
CA ALA A 19 -6.31 21.39 1.75
C ALA A 19 -4.78 21.54 1.69
N HIS A 20 -4.06 21.09 2.73
CA HIS A 20 -2.60 21.06 2.75
C HIS A 20 -2.03 20.18 1.62
N PHE A 21 -2.63 19.00 1.38
CA PHE A 21 -2.27 18.14 0.25
C PHE A 21 -2.41 18.86 -1.10
N LEU A 22 -3.49 19.62 -1.31
CA LEU A 22 -3.69 20.37 -2.56
C LEU A 22 -2.59 21.42 -2.79
N GLU A 23 -2.14 22.10 -1.74
CA GLU A 23 -1.05 23.09 -1.84
C GLU A 23 0.30 22.44 -2.16
N VAL A 24 0.62 21.35 -1.48
CA VAL A 24 1.85 20.57 -1.69
C VAL A 24 1.88 19.99 -3.10
N ARG A 25 0.78 19.38 -3.55
CA ARG A 25 0.65 18.82 -4.91
C ARG A 25 0.89 19.90 -5.97
N ARG A 26 0.32 21.10 -5.79
CA ARG A 26 0.45 22.21 -6.77
C ARG A 26 1.92 22.56 -7.06
N LYS A 27 2.81 22.36 -6.09
CA LYS A 27 4.25 22.69 -6.20
C LYS A 27 5.14 21.49 -6.59
N ALA A 28 4.63 20.26 -6.54
CA ALA A 28 5.42 19.06 -6.77
C ALA A 28 5.63 18.75 -8.26
N LYS A 29 6.88 18.56 -8.70
CA LYS A 29 7.26 18.14 -10.07
C LYS A 29 7.49 16.61 -10.20
N GLY A 30 6.74 15.80 -9.46
CA GLY A 30 6.94 14.34 -9.42
C GLY A 30 5.89 13.57 -8.59
N PRO A 31 6.06 12.26 -8.40
CA PRO A 31 5.17 11.45 -7.56
C PRO A 31 5.21 11.94 -6.12
N VAL A 32 4.05 12.27 -5.57
CA VAL A 32 3.91 12.74 -4.19
C VAL A 32 2.74 12.05 -3.51
N ALA A 33 2.94 11.69 -2.25
CA ALA A 33 1.94 11.19 -1.34
C ALA A 33 1.88 12.07 -0.09
N VAL A 34 0.70 12.23 0.49
CA VAL A 34 0.52 12.69 1.86
C VAL A 34 -0.14 11.56 2.63
N VAL A 35 0.42 11.21 3.77
CA VAL A 35 -0.03 10.08 4.57
C VAL A 35 -0.11 10.46 6.04
N ASP A 36 -1.16 9.99 6.70
CA ASP A 36 -1.32 9.99 8.16
C ASP A 36 -1.65 8.57 8.64
N ALA A 37 -2.03 8.42 9.92
CA ALA A 37 -2.35 7.12 10.51
C ALA A 37 -3.55 6.39 9.88
N HIS A 38 -4.41 7.10 9.14
CA HIS A 38 -5.71 6.59 8.67
C HIS A 38 -5.96 6.84 7.18
N THR A 39 -5.26 7.81 6.58
CA THR A 39 -5.53 8.29 5.23
C THR A 39 -4.24 8.42 4.45
N MET A 40 -4.32 8.11 3.15
CA MET A 40 -3.26 8.38 2.19
C MET A 40 -3.86 9.05 0.96
N PHE A 41 -3.32 10.22 0.60
CA PHE A 41 -3.62 10.90 -0.64
C PHE A 41 -2.41 10.85 -1.56
N VAL A 42 -2.63 10.56 -2.84
CA VAL A 42 -1.56 10.45 -3.85
C VAL A 42 -1.93 11.26 -5.08
N ASN A 43 -0.93 11.80 -5.78
CA ASN A 43 -1.16 12.33 -7.13
C ASN A 43 -1.19 11.19 -8.17
N SER A 44 -1.59 11.52 -9.40
CA SER A 44 -1.66 10.54 -10.50
C SER A 44 -0.33 9.82 -10.75
N ALA A 45 0.80 10.51 -10.61
CA ALA A 45 2.12 9.91 -10.78
C ALA A 45 2.45 8.90 -9.66
N ALA A 46 2.05 9.17 -8.41
CA ALA A 46 2.23 8.26 -7.28
C ALA A 46 1.22 7.12 -7.26
N ALA A 47 0.02 7.31 -7.83
CA ALA A 47 -0.99 6.25 -7.96
C ALA A 47 -0.51 5.06 -8.82
N GLY A 48 0.48 5.26 -9.70
CA GLY A 48 1.13 4.18 -10.44
C GLY A 48 2.25 3.45 -9.67
N LEU A 49 2.67 3.96 -8.51
CA LEU A 49 3.78 3.43 -7.71
C LEU A 49 3.31 2.88 -6.36
N LEU A 50 2.19 3.37 -5.84
CA LEU A 50 1.65 3.04 -4.53
C LEU A 50 0.27 2.40 -4.65
N THR A 51 -0.05 1.56 -3.67
CA THR A 51 -1.34 0.90 -3.47
C THR A 51 -1.89 1.24 -2.09
N SER A 52 -3.18 1.02 -1.86
CA SER A 52 -3.79 1.22 -0.54
C SER A 52 -3.12 0.38 0.57
N ALA A 53 -2.57 -0.79 0.23
CA ALA A 53 -1.84 -1.65 1.15
C ALA A 53 -0.54 -1.03 1.69
N ASP A 54 -0.02 0.01 1.02
CA ASP A 54 1.23 0.65 1.43
C ASP A 54 1.04 1.69 2.53
N SER A 55 -0.18 2.18 2.75
CA SER A 55 -0.48 3.35 3.59
C SER A 55 0.15 3.25 4.99
N THR A 56 -0.05 2.12 5.66
CA THR A 56 0.45 1.87 7.01
C THR A 56 1.98 1.88 7.05
N LEU A 57 2.63 1.13 6.16
CA LEU A 57 4.09 1.02 6.16
C LEU A 57 4.77 2.31 5.70
N LEU A 58 4.10 3.05 4.82
CA LEU A 58 4.54 4.37 4.37
C LEU A 58 4.50 5.38 5.52
N TRP A 59 3.43 5.38 6.33
CA TRP A 59 3.34 6.20 7.54
C TRP A 59 4.41 5.86 8.57
N GLU A 60 4.58 4.57 8.86
CA GLU A 60 5.59 4.09 9.82
C GLU A 60 7.02 4.46 9.39
N TRP A 61 7.32 4.37 8.09
CA TRP A 61 8.60 4.81 7.56
C TRP A 61 8.82 6.31 7.76
N ALA A 62 7.81 7.14 7.48
CA ALA A 62 7.90 8.59 7.66
C ALA A 62 8.13 8.97 9.12
N LYS A 63 7.38 8.38 10.06
CA LYS A 63 7.58 8.59 11.51
C LYS A 63 9.02 8.30 11.93
N ARG A 64 9.55 7.13 11.58
CA ARG A 64 10.94 6.75 11.90
C ARG A 64 11.97 7.73 11.33
N ARG A 65 11.76 8.21 10.11
CA ARG A 65 12.67 9.17 9.46
C ARG A 65 12.65 10.53 10.15
N LEU A 66 11.47 11.03 10.48
CA LEU A 66 11.30 12.32 11.16
C LEU A 66 11.81 12.29 12.60
N SER A 67 11.75 11.14 13.28
CA SER A 67 12.32 10.97 14.62
C SER A 67 13.85 10.87 14.65
N THR A 68 14.50 10.57 13.51
CA THR A 68 15.97 10.33 13.44
C THR A 68 16.79 11.52 12.92
N GLY A 69 16.15 12.64 12.61
CA GLY A 69 16.81 13.87 12.17
C GLY A 69 15.96 14.68 11.18
N PRO A 70 16.45 15.84 10.70
CA PRO A 70 15.69 16.69 9.78
C PRO A 70 15.48 15.96 8.45
N ALA A 71 14.25 15.54 8.18
CA ALA A 71 13.94 14.80 6.97
C ALA A 71 13.83 15.76 5.78
N LEU A 72 14.74 15.56 4.82
CA LEU A 72 14.67 15.82 3.37
C LEU A 72 15.95 15.25 2.72
N ARG A 73 16.30 14.01 3.09
CA ARG A 73 17.33 13.19 2.43
C ARG A 73 16.68 11.93 1.87
N ASP A 74 17.08 11.55 0.67
CA ASP A 74 16.61 10.34 -0.01
C ASP A 74 16.97 9.11 0.84
N ALA A 75 15.96 8.29 1.08
CA ALA A 75 16.10 7.05 1.81
C ALA A 75 15.22 5.97 1.18
N ARG A 76 15.68 4.73 1.31
CA ARG A 76 14.93 3.56 0.83
C ARG A 76 13.72 3.33 1.72
N LEU A 77 12.58 3.00 1.10
CA LEU A 77 11.41 2.46 1.76
C LEU A 77 10.99 1.17 1.06
N THR A 78 10.73 0.13 1.85
CA THR A 78 10.25 -1.15 1.35
C THR A 78 8.78 -1.26 1.70
N LEU A 79 7.95 -1.26 0.66
CA LEU A 79 6.51 -1.35 0.74
C LEU A 79 6.03 -2.66 0.12
N PRO A 80 4.79 -3.10 0.41
CA PRO A 80 4.12 -4.13 -0.33
C PRO A 80 4.24 -3.91 -1.83
N SER A 81 3.89 -2.72 -2.35
CA SER A 81 3.95 -2.39 -3.78
C SER A 81 5.35 -2.31 -4.38
N GLY A 82 6.41 -2.33 -3.58
CA GLY A 82 7.77 -2.34 -4.07
C GLY A 82 8.76 -1.65 -3.16
N THR A 83 10.03 -1.75 -3.52
CA THR A 83 11.07 -0.91 -2.93
C THR A 83 11.17 0.37 -3.74
N LEU A 84 11.03 1.49 -3.04
CA LEU A 84 11.14 2.83 -3.58
C LEU A 84 12.23 3.60 -2.85
N THR A 85 12.67 4.68 -3.47
CA THR A 85 13.43 5.73 -2.77
C THR A 85 12.50 6.91 -2.59
N GLY A 86 12.54 7.52 -1.43
CA GLY A 86 11.77 8.71 -1.16
C GLY A 86 12.38 9.55 -0.08
N ARG A 87 11.85 10.76 0.03
CA ARG A 87 12.14 11.70 1.10
C ARG A 87 10.83 12.18 1.67
N CYS A 88 10.83 12.48 2.96
CA CYS A 88 9.64 12.96 3.65
C CYS A 88 9.90 14.28 4.36
N GLU A 89 8.82 14.99 4.61
CA GLU A 89 8.74 16.16 5.46
C GLU A 89 7.52 15.98 6.37
N GLY A 90 7.66 16.35 7.65
CA GLY A 90 6.61 16.21 8.64
C GLY A 90 5.68 17.42 8.62
N VAL A 91 4.38 17.17 8.70
CA VAL A 91 3.35 18.19 8.90
C VAL A 91 2.91 18.11 10.36
N TYR A 92 3.09 19.20 11.09
CA TYR A 92 2.83 19.26 12.52
C TYR A 92 1.62 20.15 12.81
N ASP A 93 0.78 19.70 13.73
CA ASP A 93 -0.35 20.44 14.29
C ASP A 93 -0.16 20.51 15.81
N ASP A 94 -0.05 21.72 16.35
CA ASP A 94 0.31 21.97 17.76
C ASP A 94 1.54 21.16 18.27
N GLY A 95 2.55 21.01 17.41
CA GLY A 95 3.79 20.28 17.73
C GLY A 95 3.65 18.75 17.67
N VAL A 96 2.46 18.22 17.38
CA VAL A 96 2.22 16.79 17.15
C VAL A 96 2.31 16.51 15.66
N LEU A 97 3.03 15.43 15.28
CA LEU A 97 3.11 15.01 13.88
C LEU A 97 1.71 14.55 13.41
N ALA A 98 1.07 15.39 12.60
CA ALA A 98 -0.28 15.17 12.10
C ALA A 98 -0.28 14.34 10.80
N ALA A 99 0.72 14.57 9.94
CA ALA A 99 0.88 13.88 8.67
C ALA A 99 2.34 13.93 8.19
N ALA A 100 2.63 13.25 7.08
CA ALA A 100 3.89 13.39 6.37
C ALA A 100 3.64 13.56 4.87
N VAL A 101 4.36 14.51 4.27
CA VAL A 101 4.50 14.62 2.82
C VAL A 101 5.66 13.73 2.40
N ILE A 102 5.47 12.95 1.33
CA ILE A 102 6.48 12.02 0.82
C ILE A 102 6.62 12.22 -0.68
N TRP A 103 7.84 12.55 -1.12
CA TRP A 103 8.21 12.59 -2.53
C TRP A 103 8.96 11.32 -2.89
N LEU A 104 8.50 10.63 -3.93
CA LEU A 104 9.10 9.39 -4.40
C LEU A 104 9.99 9.65 -5.62
N VAL A 105 11.06 8.89 -5.72
CA VAL A 105 12.04 8.95 -6.80
C VAL A 105 12.12 7.59 -7.48
N GLY A 106 12.00 7.59 -8.81
CA GLY A 106 12.17 6.40 -9.64
C GLY A 106 10.92 5.53 -9.81
N ARG A 107 11.08 4.40 -10.52
CA ARG A 107 10.07 3.35 -10.62
C ARG A 107 10.26 2.34 -9.47
N PRO A 108 9.20 1.75 -8.91
CA PRO A 108 9.33 0.70 -7.91
C PRO A 108 10.18 -0.42 -8.48
N ILE A 109 11.28 -0.71 -7.79
CA ILE A 109 11.94 -2.00 -7.93
C ILE A 109 10.96 -2.96 -7.27
N GLU A 110 10.39 -3.89 -8.03
CA GLU A 110 9.41 -4.82 -7.47
C GLU A 110 10.03 -5.50 -6.23
N ALA A 111 9.48 -5.19 -5.05
CA ALA A 111 9.75 -5.99 -3.87
C ALA A 111 9.30 -7.41 -4.22
N GLY A 112 10.02 -8.42 -3.75
CA GLY A 112 9.73 -9.82 -4.08
C GLY A 112 8.26 -10.21 -3.83
N PRO A 113 7.83 -11.38 -4.32
CA PRO A 113 6.46 -11.87 -4.18
C PRO A 113 5.96 -11.76 -2.73
N THR A 114 4.98 -10.88 -2.46
CA THR A 114 4.46 -10.64 -1.11
C THR A 114 2.93 -10.65 -1.11
N TRP A 115 2.34 -11.38 -0.17
CA TRP A 115 0.89 -11.61 -0.02
C TRP A 115 0.05 -10.36 0.27
N SER A 116 0.69 -9.31 0.77
CA SER A 116 0.07 -7.98 0.96
C SER A 116 -0.19 -7.23 -0.36
N ARG A 117 0.40 -7.64 -1.48
CA ARG A 117 0.13 -7.06 -2.82
C ARG A 117 -1.14 -7.58 -3.49
N LEU A 118 -1.68 -8.70 -3.01
CA LEU A 118 -2.93 -9.23 -3.55
C LEU A 118 -4.11 -8.41 -3.04
N THR A 119 -5.04 -8.11 -3.93
CA THR A 119 -6.37 -7.67 -3.51
C THR A 119 -7.08 -8.80 -2.76
N ASP A 120 -8.12 -8.49 -2.00
CA ASP A 120 -8.85 -9.54 -1.26
C ASP A 120 -9.43 -10.60 -2.19
N SER A 121 -9.93 -10.20 -3.37
CA SER A 121 -10.39 -11.15 -4.40
C SER A 121 -9.26 -12.01 -4.95
N GLU A 122 -8.10 -11.40 -5.26
CA GLU A 122 -6.94 -12.14 -5.76
C GLU A 122 -6.38 -13.11 -4.71
N ARG A 123 -6.33 -12.70 -3.44
CA ARG A 123 -5.91 -13.55 -2.32
C ARG A 123 -6.86 -14.73 -2.18
N THR A 124 -8.16 -14.46 -2.13
CA THR A 124 -9.17 -15.50 -2.00
C THR A 124 -9.08 -16.51 -3.15
N VAL A 125 -8.94 -16.05 -4.40
CA VAL A 125 -8.73 -16.93 -5.55
C VAL A 125 -7.43 -17.73 -5.42
N ALA A 126 -6.32 -17.08 -5.07
CA ALA A 126 -5.02 -17.74 -4.92
C ALA A 126 -5.06 -18.85 -3.86
N GLU A 127 -5.71 -18.61 -2.72
CA GLU A 127 -5.85 -19.59 -1.64
C GLU A 127 -6.66 -20.82 -2.08
N HIS A 128 -7.81 -20.63 -2.73
CA HIS A 128 -8.63 -21.76 -3.21
C HIS A 128 -7.87 -22.59 -4.25
N VAL A 129 -7.20 -21.93 -5.19
CA VAL A 129 -6.44 -22.61 -6.25
C VAL A 129 -5.20 -23.32 -5.70
N ALA A 130 -4.55 -22.76 -4.68
CA ALA A 130 -3.44 -23.37 -3.96
C ALA A 130 -3.85 -24.61 -3.16
N ARG A 131 -5.10 -24.65 -2.65
CA ARG A 131 -5.71 -25.84 -2.04
C ARG A 131 -6.11 -26.92 -3.06
N GLY A 132 -5.89 -26.69 -4.35
CA GLY A 132 -6.12 -27.67 -5.42
C GLY A 132 -7.39 -27.47 -6.23
N LEU A 133 -8.24 -26.50 -5.88
CA LEU A 133 -9.50 -26.27 -6.59
C LEU A 133 -9.26 -25.79 -8.03
N THR A 134 -10.11 -26.23 -8.95
CA THR A 134 -10.16 -25.75 -10.32
C THR A 134 -10.78 -24.35 -10.41
N ASN A 135 -10.61 -23.67 -11.55
CA ASN A 135 -11.25 -22.39 -11.78
C ASN A 135 -12.79 -22.47 -11.71
N ARG A 136 -13.38 -23.61 -12.12
CA ARG A 136 -14.83 -23.83 -12.06
C ARG A 136 -15.32 -23.99 -10.62
N GLU A 137 -14.61 -24.76 -9.80
CA GLU A 137 -14.95 -24.94 -8.39
C GLU A 137 -14.75 -23.64 -7.61
N THR A 138 -13.65 -22.92 -7.86
CA THR A 138 -13.39 -21.60 -7.25
C THR A 138 -14.47 -20.59 -7.66
N ALA A 139 -14.85 -20.58 -8.93
CA ALA A 139 -15.92 -19.73 -9.45
C ALA A 139 -17.26 -20.01 -8.75
N ALA A 140 -17.60 -21.29 -8.56
CA ALA A 140 -18.82 -21.71 -7.86
C ALA A 140 -18.83 -21.25 -6.40
N LEU A 141 -17.70 -21.38 -5.68
CA LEU A 141 -17.59 -20.96 -4.28
C LEU A 141 -17.65 -19.44 -4.11
N LEU A 142 -17.09 -18.69 -5.06
CA LEU A 142 -17.02 -17.24 -4.99
C LEU A 142 -18.19 -16.53 -5.71
N PHE A 143 -19.13 -17.29 -6.29
CA PHE A 143 -20.27 -16.77 -7.06
C PHE A 143 -19.84 -15.81 -8.20
N ILE A 144 -18.75 -16.15 -8.90
CA ILE A 144 -18.21 -15.39 -10.05
C ILE A 144 -18.02 -16.29 -11.26
N SER A 145 -17.70 -15.73 -12.43
CA SER A 145 -17.43 -16.54 -13.62
C SER A 145 -16.04 -17.21 -13.57
N PRO A 146 -15.85 -18.40 -14.20
CA PRO A 146 -14.53 -19.00 -14.37
C PRO A 146 -13.53 -18.09 -15.10
N HIS A 147 -14.01 -17.22 -15.99
CA HIS A 147 -13.19 -16.20 -16.65
C HIS A 147 -12.70 -15.12 -15.69
N THR A 148 -13.51 -14.75 -14.69
CA THR A 148 -13.12 -13.82 -13.63
C THR A 148 -12.03 -14.44 -12.74
N VAL A 149 -12.14 -15.73 -12.43
CA VAL A 149 -11.09 -16.47 -11.71
C VAL A 149 -9.79 -16.50 -12.50
N ASP A 150 -9.84 -16.82 -13.80
CA ASP A 150 -8.66 -16.79 -14.68
C ASP A 150 -7.99 -15.42 -14.70
N TYR A 151 -8.79 -14.36 -14.81
CA TYR A 151 -8.30 -12.99 -14.76
C TYR A 151 -7.52 -12.71 -13.46
N HIS A 152 -8.11 -13.04 -12.30
CA HIS A 152 -7.44 -12.86 -11.01
C HIS A 152 -6.15 -13.70 -10.92
N LEU A 153 -6.16 -14.95 -11.38
CA LEU A 153 -4.96 -15.79 -11.41
C LEU A 153 -3.84 -15.20 -12.27
N ARG A 154 -4.16 -14.62 -13.42
CA ARG A 154 -3.16 -13.92 -14.24
C ARG A 154 -2.55 -12.72 -13.51
N GLN A 155 -3.35 -11.97 -12.74
CA GLN A 155 -2.81 -10.88 -11.92
C GLN A 155 -1.91 -11.43 -10.80
N VAL A 156 -2.33 -12.50 -10.12
CA VAL A 156 -1.55 -13.16 -9.06
C VAL A 156 -0.22 -13.66 -9.62
N PHE A 157 -0.23 -14.39 -10.74
CA PHE A 157 0.97 -14.91 -11.39
C PHE A 157 1.96 -13.81 -11.75
N ARG A 158 1.46 -12.68 -12.30
CA ARG A 158 2.30 -11.52 -12.57
C ARG A 158 2.91 -10.94 -11.30
N LYS A 159 2.10 -10.73 -10.24
CA LYS A 159 2.55 -10.15 -8.97
C LYS A 159 3.54 -11.03 -8.21
N PHE A 160 3.45 -12.35 -8.39
CA PHE A 160 4.30 -13.34 -7.75
C PHE A 160 5.45 -13.82 -8.63
N GLN A 161 5.49 -13.38 -9.89
CA GLN A 161 6.44 -13.83 -10.91
C GLN A 161 6.49 -15.36 -11.08
N VAL A 162 5.34 -16.02 -10.87
CA VAL A 162 5.18 -17.47 -11.07
C VAL A 162 4.50 -17.76 -12.39
N ARG A 163 4.79 -18.94 -12.96
CA ARG A 163 4.29 -19.34 -14.28
C ARG A 163 3.22 -20.43 -14.20
N SER A 164 3.03 -21.03 -13.03
CA SER A 164 2.12 -22.15 -12.86
C SER A 164 1.39 -22.11 -11.52
N ARG A 165 0.21 -22.74 -11.50
CA ARG A 165 -0.55 -22.97 -10.26
C ARG A 165 0.23 -23.81 -9.25
N VAL A 166 1.13 -24.69 -9.72
CA VAL A 166 1.98 -25.53 -8.85
C VAL A 166 3.02 -24.67 -8.13
N GLU A 167 3.65 -23.74 -8.85
CA GLU A 167 4.54 -22.74 -8.23
C GLU A 167 3.79 -21.88 -7.21
N LEU A 168 2.58 -21.41 -7.55
CA LEU A 168 1.75 -20.65 -6.61
C LEU A 168 1.43 -21.46 -5.35
N ALA A 169 1.04 -22.73 -5.50
CA ALA A 169 0.75 -23.62 -4.36
C ALA A 169 1.98 -23.86 -3.47
N ARG A 170 3.18 -24.00 -4.05
CA ARG A 170 4.43 -24.09 -3.27
C ARG A 170 4.69 -22.84 -2.45
N LEU A 171 4.49 -21.65 -3.02
CA LEU A 171 4.65 -20.40 -2.28
C LEU A 171 3.65 -20.28 -1.12
N MET A 172 2.43 -20.80 -1.29
CA MET A 172 1.40 -20.81 -0.24
C MET A 172 1.75 -21.78 0.90
N ALA A 173 2.29 -22.95 0.57
CA ALA A 173 2.74 -23.92 1.57
C ALA A 173 3.85 -23.33 2.47
N ILE A 174 4.72 -22.48 1.92
CA ILE A 174 5.78 -21.80 2.69
C ILE A 174 5.22 -20.68 3.59
N GLN A 175 4.10 -20.05 3.21
CA GLN A 175 3.47 -19.01 4.04
C GLN A 175 2.66 -19.57 5.22
N ALA A 176 2.09 -20.77 5.07
CA ALA A 176 1.21 -21.39 6.06
C ALA A 176 1.94 -22.16 7.18
N GLY A 177 3.28 -22.18 7.16
CA GLY A 177 4.14 -22.74 8.22
C GLY A 177 4.91 -21.65 8.93
#